data_AF-A0A6G3MHS1-F1
#
_entry.id   AF-A0A6G3MHS1-F1
#
_cell.length_a   1.000
_cell.length_b   1.000
_cell.length_c   1.000
_cell.angle_alpha   90.00
_cell.angle_beta   90.00
_cell.angle_gamma   90.00
#
_symmetry.space_group_name_H-M   'P 1'
#
loop_
_entity.id
_entity.type
_entity.pdbx_description
1 polymer ?
#
loop_
_entity_poly.entity_id
_entity_poly.type
_entity_poly.pdbx_seq_one_letter_code
_entity_poly.pdbx_strand_id
1 'polypeptide(L)'
;MSSLNFDQLKCIDCDCPKTNWVSLNNFVILCDDCAQVHFSFGSGISQVYHFNQLLYLPHVYTELLSHMIENKAYDAWVENSENVLLLNPSLNLINKNSSS
;
A
#
# COMPACT_ATOMS: atom_id res chain seq x y z
N MET A 1 -1.24 10.42 -21.51
CA MET A 1 -1.67 9.39 -20.53
C MET A 1 -0.41 8.71 -20.07
N SER A 2 0.04 8.97 -18.84
CA SER A 2 1.14 8.19 -18.26
C SER A 2 0.61 6.78 -18.03
N SER A 3 1.00 5.86 -18.90
CA SER A 3 0.85 4.44 -18.60
C SER A 3 1.76 4.15 -17.42
N LEU A 4 1.19 3.86 -16.24
CA LEU A 4 1.95 3.31 -15.11
C LEU A 4 2.85 2.19 -15.65
N ASN A 5 4.16 2.40 -15.56
CA ASN A 5 5.10 1.35 -15.93
C ASN A 5 5.22 0.38 -14.75
N PHE A 6 4.36 -0.64 -14.75
CA PHE A 6 4.30 -1.62 -13.67
C PHE A 6 5.65 -2.31 -13.41
N ASP A 7 6.52 -2.42 -14.41
CA ASP A 7 7.85 -3.02 -14.29
C ASP A 7 8.83 -2.21 -13.43
N GLN A 8 8.49 -0.94 -13.13
CA GLN A 8 9.31 -0.06 -12.28
C GLN A 8 8.72 0.12 -10.87
N LEU A 9 7.56 -0.46 -10.60
CA LEU A 9 6.89 -0.30 -9.31
C LEU A 9 7.41 -1.32 -8.30
N LYS A 10 7.79 -0.84 -7.12
CA LYS A 10 8.16 -1.66 -5.97
C LYS A 10 6.98 -1.82 -5.03
N CYS A 11 6.96 -2.93 -4.31
CA CYS A 11 5.98 -3.15 -3.26
C CYS A 11 6.15 -2.08 -2.19
N ILE A 12 5.05 -1.47 -1.78
CA ILE A 12 5.12 -0.36 -0.84
C ILE A 12 5.49 -0.81 0.59
N ASP A 13 5.12 -2.04 0.97
CA ASP A 13 5.29 -2.52 2.35
C ASP A 13 6.69 -3.10 2.61
N CYS A 14 7.38 -3.59 1.57
CA CYS A 14 8.64 -4.34 1.71
C CYS A 14 9.70 -4.02 0.65
N ASP A 15 9.47 -3.05 -0.22
CA ASP A 15 10.35 -2.65 -1.32
C ASP A 15 10.67 -3.75 -2.35
N CYS A 16 9.97 -4.88 -2.32
CA CYS A 16 10.16 -5.97 -3.27
C CYS A 16 9.92 -5.46 -4.71
N PRO A 17 10.87 -5.64 -5.64
CA PRO A 17 10.74 -5.13 -7.01
C PRO A 17 9.81 -5.98 -7.88
N LYS A 18 9.38 -7.16 -7.42
CA LYS A 18 8.44 -8.03 -8.15
C LYS A 18 7.04 -7.76 -7.62
N THR A 19 6.28 -6.97 -8.36
CA THR A 19 4.92 -6.58 -8.01
C THR A 19 3.94 -7.04 -9.07
N ASN A 20 2.79 -7.54 -8.63
CA ASN A 20 1.73 -8.05 -9.52
C ASN A 20 0.34 -7.56 -9.09
N TRP A 21 0.26 -6.89 -7.94
CA TRP A 21 -0.99 -6.62 -7.24
C TRP A 21 -1.10 -5.16 -6.88
N VAL A 22 -2.34 -4.71 -6.75
CA VAL A 22 -2.69 -3.39 -6.23
C VAL A 22 -3.81 -3.54 -5.21
N SER A 23 -3.72 -2.79 -4.10
CA SER A 23 -4.90 -2.51 -3.26
C SER A 23 -5.54 -1.23 -3.75
N LEU A 24 -6.64 -1.34 -4.52
CA LEU A 24 -7.22 -0.24 -5.28
C LEU A 24 -7.68 0.92 -4.40
N ASN A 25 -8.36 0.62 -3.30
CA ASN A 25 -8.89 1.63 -2.36
C ASN A 25 -7.82 2.27 -1.47
N ASN A 26 -6.66 1.63 -1.33
CA ASN A 26 -5.53 2.16 -0.56
C ASN A 26 -4.48 2.83 -1.47
N PHE A 27 -4.65 2.71 -2.80
CA PHE A 27 -3.77 3.25 -3.82
C PHE A 27 -2.31 2.79 -3.70
N VAL A 28 -2.09 1.51 -3.37
CA VAL A 28 -0.76 0.93 -3.16
C VAL A 28 -0.48 -0.28 -4.02
N ILE A 29 0.80 -0.44 -4.39
CA ILE A 29 1.32 -1.58 -5.16
C ILE A 29 1.92 -2.62 -4.22
N LEU A 30 1.63 -3.90 -4.47
CA LEU A 30 1.98 -5.01 -3.60
C LEU A 30 2.71 -6.12 -4.37
N CYS A 31 3.66 -6.78 -3.70
CA CYS A 31 4.19 -8.08 -4.11
C CYS A 31 3.22 -9.20 -3.74
N ASP A 32 3.50 -10.44 -4.18
CA ASP A 32 2.64 -11.59 -3.91
C ASP A 32 2.48 -11.88 -2.40
N ASP A 33 3.54 -11.71 -1.62
CA ASP A 33 3.54 -12.00 -0.18
C ASP A 33 2.71 -10.97 0.60
N CYS A 34 2.91 -9.67 0.34
CA CYS A 34 2.11 -8.61 0.98
C CYS A 34 0.66 -8.63 0.51
N ALA A 35 0.40 -9.00 -0.75
CA ALA A 35 -0.97 -9.20 -1.24
C ALA A 35 -1.71 -10.28 -0.44
N GLN A 36 -1.05 -11.38 -0.03
CA GLN A 36 -1.66 -12.39 0.83
C GLN A 36 -2.07 -11.85 2.20
N VAL A 37 -1.24 -11.00 2.81
CA VAL A 37 -1.58 -10.31 4.05
C VAL A 37 -2.81 -9.42 3.84
N HIS A 38 -2.83 -8.63 2.77
CA HIS A 38 -3.97 -7.78 2.43
C HIS A 38 -5.26 -8.56 2.15
N PHE A 39 -5.17 -9.73 1.50
CA PHE A 39 -6.33 -10.61 1.30
C PHE A 39 -6.95 -11.06 2.64
N SER A 40 -6.12 -11.30 3.67
CA SER A 40 -6.59 -11.73 4.98
C SER A 40 -7.43 -10.68 5.72
N PHE A 41 -7.31 -9.40 5.35
CA PHE A 41 -8.12 -8.31 5.94
C PHE A 41 -9.55 -8.27 5.40
N GLY A 42 -9.79 -8.83 4.22
CA GLY A 42 -11.06 -8.75 3.52
C GLY A 42 -11.28 -7.43 2.76
N SER A 43 -12.22 -7.46 1.81
CA SER A 43 -12.44 -6.39 0.83
C SER A 43 -12.97 -5.07 1.41
N GLY A 44 -13.51 -5.09 2.63
CA GLY A 44 -13.90 -3.88 3.35
C GLY A 44 -12.71 -3.01 3.76
N ILE A 45 -11.52 -3.61 3.89
CA ILE A 45 -10.28 -2.94 4.28
C ILE A 45 -9.34 -2.80 3.08
N SER A 46 -9.17 -3.87 2.29
CA SER A 46 -8.28 -3.87 1.13
C SER A 46 -8.91 -4.58 -0.07
N GLN A 47 -9.14 -3.81 -1.13
CA GLN A 47 -9.67 -4.29 -2.41
C GLN A 47 -8.50 -4.63 -3.33
N VAL A 48 -8.00 -5.86 -3.23
CA VAL A 48 -6.81 -6.32 -3.93
C VAL A 48 -7.16 -6.87 -5.31
N TYR A 49 -6.46 -6.41 -6.35
CA TYR A 49 -6.60 -6.86 -7.73
C TYR A 49 -5.23 -7.15 -8.34
N HIS A 50 -5.16 -8.15 -9.21
CA HIS A 50 -3.99 -8.40 -10.05
C HIS A 50 -3.93 -7.36 -11.19
N PHE A 51 -2.75 -6.98 -11.67
CA PHE A 51 -2.62 -6.01 -12.76
C PHE A 51 -3.41 -6.38 -14.02
N ASN A 52 -3.36 -7.65 -14.43
CA ASN A 52 -4.17 -8.17 -15.55
C ASN A 52 -5.68 -7.97 -15.35
N GLN A 53 -6.17 -7.88 -14.10
CA GLN A 53 -7.59 -7.64 -13.82
C GLN A 53 -7.98 -6.17 -13.94
N LEU A 54 -7.02 -5.24 -13.84
CA LEU A 54 -7.29 -3.80 -13.96
C LEU A 54 -7.85 -3.41 -15.32
N LEU A 55 -7.52 -4.17 -16.37
CA LEU A 55 -8.07 -3.99 -17.72
C LEU A 55 -9.59 -4.16 -17.79
N TYR A 56 -10.19 -4.85 -16.82
CA TYR A 56 -11.63 -5.08 -16.75
C TYR A 56 -12.35 -4.11 -15.80
N LEU A 57 -11.61 -3.23 -15.11
CA LEU A 57 -12.20 -2.20 -14.26
C LEU A 57 -12.59 -0.98 -15.09
N PRO A 58 -13.60 -0.21 -14.66
CA PRO A 58 -13.91 1.08 -15.26
C PRO A 58 -12.68 2.02 -15.26
N HIS A 59 -12.44 2.70 -16.38
CA HIS A 59 -11.25 3.54 -16.61
C HIS A 59 -10.98 4.56 -15.48
N VAL A 60 -12.03 5.11 -14.88
CA VAL A 60 -11.92 6.07 -13.77
C VAL A 60 -11.11 5.52 -12.60
N TYR A 61 -11.20 4.22 -12.31
CA TYR A 61 -10.44 3.61 -11.22
C TYR A 61 -8.96 3.48 -11.55
N THR A 62 -8.63 3.08 -12.77
CA THR A 62 -7.24 2.97 -13.22
C THR A 62 -6.57 4.34 -13.34
N GLU A 63 -7.32 5.36 -13.78
CA GLU A 63 -6.83 6.74 -13.86
C GLU A 63 -6.60 7.33 -12.47
N LEU A 64 -7.55 7.16 -11.56
CA LEU A 64 -7.41 7.59 -10.18
C LEU A 64 -6.23 6.89 -9.50
N LEU A 65 -6.07 5.59 -9.71
CA LEU A 65 -4.93 4.84 -9.18
C LEU A 65 -3.60 5.41 -9.64
N SER A 66 -3.42 5.63 -10.95
CA SER A 66 -2.21 6.26 -11.50
C SER A 66 -1.93 7.61 -10.86
N HIS A 67 -2.95 8.46 -10.78
CA HIS A 67 -2.82 9.79 -10.20
C HIS A 67 -2.42 9.73 -8.72
N MET A 68 -3.05 8.86 -7.94
CA MET A 68 -2.77 8.74 -6.50
C MET A 68 -1.37 8.17 -6.22
N ILE A 69 -0.91 7.21 -7.02
CA ILE A 69 0.46 6.67 -6.92
C ILE A 69 1.49 7.74 -7.29
N GLU A 70 1.30 8.45 -8.41
CA GLU A 70 2.20 9.53 -8.85
C GLU A 70 2.30 10.65 -7.82
N ASN A 71 1.21 10.96 -7.12
CA ASN A 71 1.16 11.96 -6.06
C ASN A 71 1.51 11.39 -4.66
N LYS A 72 2.01 10.15 -4.58
CA LYS A 72 2.42 9.51 -3.33
C LYS A 72 1.36 9.55 -2.23
N ALA A 73 0.09 9.31 -2.58
CA ALA A 73 -1.00 9.31 -1.61
C ALA A 73 -0.78 8.35 -0.42
N TYR A 74 0.04 7.32 -0.63
CA TYR A 74 0.47 6.42 0.43
C TYR A 74 1.21 7.11 1.60
N ASP A 75 1.95 8.18 1.33
CA ASP A 75 2.72 8.89 2.35
C ASP A 75 1.81 9.37 3.49
N ALA A 76 0.54 9.68 3.21
CA ALA A 76 -0.45 10.03 4.24
C ALA A 76 -0.71 8.91 5.27
N TRP A 77 -0.58 7.64 4.87
CA TRP A 77 -0.71 6.49 5.77
C TRP A 77 0.53 6.31 6.65
N VAL A 78 1.72 6.56 6.10
CA VAL A 78 3.00 6.34 6.80
C VAL A 78 3.41 7.53 7.65
N GLU A 79 3.22 8.75 7.18
CA GLU A 79 3.51 9.96 7.94
C GLU A 79 2.71 9.96 9.25
N ASN A 80 1.46 9.47 9.21
CA ASN A 80 0.68 9.30 10.41
C ASN A 80 1.23 8.18 11.32
N SER A 81 1.87 7.13 10.79
CA SER A 81 2.46 6.06 11.60
C SER A 81 3.68 6.50 12.41
N GLU A 82 4.56 7.34 11.83
CA GLU A 82 5.68 7.96 12.56
C GLU A 82 5.16 8.92 13.63
N ASN A 83 4.14 9.71 13.29
CA ASN A 83 3.47 10.60 14.22
C ASN A 83 2.68 9.86 15.31
N VAL A 84 2.11 8.68 15.05
CA VAL A 84 1.41 7.87 16.07
C VAL A 84 2.38 7.41 17.18
N LEU A 85 3.65 7.11 16.86
CA LEU A 85 4.67 6.82 17.88
C LEU A 85 5.05 8.06 18.70
N LEU A 86 4.99 9.25 18.10
CA LEU A 86 5.22 10.53 18.79
C LEU A 86 4.00 10.97 19.62
N LEU A 87 2.79 10.72 19.14
CA LEU A 87 1.52 11.11 19.73
C LEU A 87 1.01 10.11 20.78
N ASN A 88 1.58 8.90 20.83
CA ASN A 88 1.23 7.88 21.81
C ASN A 88 2.46 7.47 22.66
N PRO A 89 2.91 8.34 23.59
CA PRO A 89 4.13 8.15 24.38
C PRO A 89 4.11 6.87 25.26
N SER A 90 2.93 6.28 25.48
CA SER A 90 2.76 5.00 26.18
C SER A 90 3.39 3.81 25.44
N LEU A 91 3.47 3.86 24.10
CA LEU A 91 4.13 2.81 23.30
C LEU A 91 5.67 2.86 23.42
N ASN A 92 6.25 4.03 23.70
CA ASN A 92 7.68 4.18 23.97
C ASN A 92 8.12 3.54 25.31
N LEU A 93 7.19 3.34 26.26
CA LEU A 93 7.48 2.70 27.54
C LEU A 93 7.53 1.17 27.44
N ILE A 94 6.82 0.57 26.48
CA ILE A 94 6.78 -0.88 26.31
C ILE A 94 8.10 -1.39 25.71
N ASN A 95 8.66 -0.71 24.71
CA ASN A 95 9.91 -1.11 24.05
C ASN A 95 11.18 -0.89 24.92
N LYS A 96 11.13 0.00 25.92
CA LYS A 96 12.25 0.18 26.85
C LYS A 96 12.39 -0.98 27.86
N ASN A 97 11.31 -1.69 28.15
CA ASN A 97 11.30 -2.76 29.16
C ASN A 97 11.58 -4.16 28.57
N SER A 98 11.68 -4.29 27.25
CA SER A 98 12.04 -5.53 26.55
C SER A 98 13.53 -5.61 26.18
N SER A 99 14.33 -4.62 26.57
CA SER A 99 15.76 -4.51 26.23
C SER A 99 16.69 -4.64 27.46
N SER A 100 16.17 -5.15 28.58
CA SER A 100 16.90 -5.35 29.84
C SER A 100 17.11 -6.82 30.14
#